data_AF-A0A8J6B541-F1
#
_entry.id   AF-A0A8J6B541-F1
#
_cell.length_a   1.000
_cell.length_b   1.000
_cell.length_c   1.000
_cell.angle_alpha   90.00
_cell.angle_beta   90.00
_cell.angle_gamma   90.00
#
_symmetry.space_group_name_H-M   'P 1'
#
loop_
_entity.id
_entity.type
_entity.pdbx_description
1 polymer ?
#
loop_
_entity_poly.entity_id
_entity_poly.type
_entity_poly.pdbx_seq_one_letter_code
_entity_poly.pdbx_strand_id
1 'polypeptide(L)'
;MTSNSDDIVKAFVESTVSSMNDTAKLSASITDVLDDFDTQLSFLLRSLEPIQKATQGLMVEERELSSSLDGILAQEALFEEAAELIDEFQAVNSSYDTAALMKLKRAVEVISVLQEYSSSKDFVEFHMHLSQVAQRALKTVSTQMVTLFQASESPYVFPSTLPLPDTVTVFPPPVLEQMQLLAAPVAISDADKSWMTLVADTRKHVLRKLVGAVNTDPPSAKSKAYERGTLPLVIAIDYTLKVMTAERDTLRKIFGVGKDTSKADAIFRQAARAPVEELLAAVDSFVTAAKRTTTIAYMFPVFDVHTALDTTAASFIALFPDPAFAETIGNVKESVLSICRRAFSSFGDTYMAHLAKTVSTNASVHELTVNCISFLKQLAAYSDVVASILPSNRNATDGLRGFVKNVIELLRENLQAKADSTKPAALRALFLLNNHVYVLKKLQASDALPLVGDGFVSQERALIEKARSEVERATTGEIRAAISGAHAVCEQSAGTTEDRQALKKALQTFTAALEGVYNAQKRYVLSDSDVRVQLRQQIATLIVPEYTSLLVKVGETELPKDVVKYIKYRPNNVEELIHGLYSG
;
A
#
# COMPACT_ATOMS: atom_id res chain seq x y z
N MET A 1 -119.82 24.83 -63.98
CA MET A 1 -118.85 23.76 -64.23
C MET A 1 -117.53 24.40 -64.62
N THR A 2 -116.48 24.05 -63.87
CA THR A 2 -115.02 24.12 -64.14
C THR A 2 -114.22 25.43 -64.30
N SER A 3 -114.78 26.65 -64.44
CA SER A 3 -113.90 27.84 -64.72
C SER A 3 -113.55 28.75 -63.52
N ASN A 4 -114.30 28.72 -62.40
CA ASN A 4 -114.15 29.71 -61.31
C ASN A 4 -113.02 29.41 -60.31
N SER A 5 -112.40 28.22 -60.40
CA SER A 5 -111.27 27.82 -59.54
C SER A 5 -109.93 28.11 -60.20
N ASP A 6 -109.84 27.99 -61.54
CA ASP A 6 -108.59 28.23 -62.27
C ASP A 6 -108.19 29.71 -62.28
N ASP A 7 -109.15 30.65 -62.34
CA ASP A 7 -108.85 32.08 -62.32
C ASP A 7 -108.40 32.59 -60.93
N ILE A 8 -108.93 32.02 -59.84
CA ILE A 8 -108.50 32.36 -58.47
C ILE A 8 -107.12 31.75 -58.18
N VAL A 9 -106.89 30.49 -58.59
CA VAL A 9 -105.58 29.85 -58.47
C VAL A 9 -104.54 30.58 -59.32
N LYS A 10 -104.89 31.01 -60.54
CA LYS A 10 -104.00 31.79 -61.41
C LYS A 10 -103.67 33.16 -60.83
N ALA A 11 -104.66 33.89 -60.30
CA ALA A 11 -104.42 35.17 -59.64
C ALA A 11 -103.58 35.03 -58.35
N PHE A 12 -103.80 33.98 -57.56
CA PHE A 12 -102.98 33.69 -56.38
C PHE A 12 -101.55 33.31 -56.76
N VAL A 13 -101.38 32.47 -57.79
CA VAL A 13 -100.07 32.09 -58.34
C VAL A 13 -99.34 33.30 -58.92
N GLU A 14 -100.01 34.16 -59.67
CA GLU A 14 -99.41 35.41 -60.20
C GLU A 14 -99.02 36.36 -59.07
N SER A 15 -99.82 36.48 -58.00
CA SER A 15 -99.48 37.29 -56.83
C SER A 15 -98.32 36.69 -56.01
N THR A 16 -98.29 35.36 -55.82
CA THR A 16 -97.17 34.70 -55.14
C THR A 16 -95.90 34.77 -55.97
N VAL A 17 -95.97 34.57 -57.29
CA VAL A 17 -94.85 34.75 -58.23
C VAL A 17 -94.35 36.20 -58.21
N SER A 18 -95.23 37.19 -58.14
CA SER A 18 -94.84 38.59 -57.97
C SER A 18 -94.11 38.81 -56.64
N SER A 19 -94.65 38.31 -55.52
CA SER A 19 -93.99 38.44 -54.21
C SER A 19 -92.65 37.69 -54.16
N MET A 20 -92.55 36.54 -54.83
CA MET A 20 -91.32 35.78 -54.96
C MET A 20 -90.29 36.52 -55.81
N ASN A 21 -90.72 37.20 -56.89
CA ASN A 21 -89.85 38.07 -57.67
C ASN A 21 -89.37 39.29 -56.86
N ASP A 22 -90.23 39.89 -56.05
CA ASP A 22 -89.83 40.99 -55.18
C ASP A 22 -88.90 40.53 -54.05
N THR A 23 -89.12 39.33 -53.51
CA THR A 23 -88.22 38.70 -52.53
C THR A 23 -86.89 38.32 -53.18
N ALA A 24 -86.89 37.85 -54.44
CA ALA A 24 -85.67 37.56 -55.19
C ALA A 24 -84.88 38.84 -55.50
N LYS A 25 -85.56 39.94 -55.83
CA LYS A 25 -84.92 41.27 -55.98
C LYS A 25 -84.34 41.78 -54.67
N LEU A 26 -85.05 41.63 -53.56
CA LEU A 26 -84.53 42.02 -52.24
C LEU A 26 -83.33 41.16 -51.86
N SER A 27 -83.39 39.85 -52.09
CA SER A 27 -82.26 38.95 -51.87
C SER A 27 -81.07 39.33 -52.73
N ALA A 28 -81.27 39.65 -54.01
CA ALA A 28 -80.21 40.14 -54.89
C ALA A 28 -79.60 41.45 -54.38
N SER A 29 -80.44 42.39 -53.91
CA SER A 29 -79.97 43.65 -53.32
C SER A 29 -79.19 43.44 -52.02
N ILE A 30 -79.59 42.47 -51.18
CA ILE A 30 -78.85 42.11 -49.97
C ILE A 30 -77.51 41.46 -50.35
N THR A 31 -77.49 40.59 -51.36
CA THR A 31 -76.24 40.01 -51.87
C THR A 31 -75.31 41.08 -52.43
N ASP A 32 -75.81 42.06 -53.18
CA ASP A 32 -75.02 43.18 -53.70
C ASP A 32 -74.45 44.05 -52.56
N VAL A 33 -75.23 44.32 -51.51
CA VAL A 33 -74.75 45.06 -50.34
C VAL A 33 -73.70 44.26 -49.58
N LEU A 34 -73.87 42.93 -49.46
CA LEU A 34 -72.88 42.07 -48.83
C LEU A 34 -71.59 41.97 -49.66
N ASP A 35 -71.68 41.89 -50.99
CA ASP A 35 -70.52 41.93 -51.89
C ASP A 35 -69.80 43.27 -51.82
N ASP A 36 -70.53 44.39 -51.73
CA ASP A 36 -69.93 45.72 -51.53
C ASP A 36 -69.25 45.83 -50.16
N PHE A 37 -69.88 45.31 -49.10
CA PHE A 37 -69.25 45.22 -47.78
C PHE A 37 -68.00 44.36 -47.81
N ASP A 38 -68.01 43.20 -48.45
CA ASP A 38 -66.85 42.28 -48.52
C ASP A 38 -65.72 42.90 -49.37
N THR A 39 -66.08 43.65 -50.41
CA THR A 39 -65.14 44.45 -51.22
C THR A 39 -64.50 45.56 -50.38
N GLN A 40 -65.30 46.26 -49.56
CA GLN A 40 -64.77 47.28 -48.64
C GLN A 40 -63.93 46.68 -47.52
N LEU A 41 -64.33 45.53 -46.97
CA LEU A 41 -63.61 44.81 -45.91
C LEU A 41 -62.27 44.28 -46.42
N SER A 42 -62.25 43.72 -47.63
CA SER A 42 -61.02 43.27 -48.29
C SER A 42 -60.12 44.44 -48.66
N PHE A 43 -60.65 45.59 -49.12
CA PHE A 43 -59.86 46.80 -49.33
C PHE A 43 -59.26 47.33 -48.02
N LEU A 44 -60.06 47.36 -46.95
CA LEU A 44 -59.64 47.81 -45.63
C LEU A 44 -58.57 46.87 -45.03
N LEU A 45 -58.76 45.55 -45.12
CA LEU A 45 -57.75 44.53 -44.76
C LEU A 45 -56.45 44.73 -45.54
N ARG A 46 -56.54 44.96 -46.85
CA ARG A 46 -55.37 45.19 -47.71
C ARG A 46 -54.65 46.50 -47.40
N SER A 47 -55.38 47.50 -46.88
CA SER A 47 -54.81 48.76 -46.39
C SER A 47 -54.21 48.64 -44.97
N LEU A 48 -54.74 47.74 -44.13
CA LEU A 48 -54.28 47.48 -42.77
C LEU A 48 -53.06 46.56 -42.70
N GLU A 49 -52.94 45.59 -43.61
CA GLU A 49 -51.81 44.66 -43.67
C GLU A 49 -50.43 45.35 -43.73
N PRO A 50 -50.18 46.35 -44.60
CA PRO A 50 -48.89 47.07 -44.59
C PRO A 50 -48.68 47.88 -43.30
N ILE A 51 -49.74 48.40 -42.69
CA ILE A 51 -49.67 49.12 -41.40
C ILE A 51 -49.30 48.14 -40.27
N GLN A 52 -49.91 46.95 -40.25
CA GLN A 52 -49.60 45.91 -39.27
C GLN A 52 -48.15 45.42 -39.42
N LYS A 53 -47.68 45.23 -40.66
CA LYS A 53 -46.29 44.85 -40.94
C LYS A 53 -45.30 45.95 -40.54
N ALA A 54 -45.62 47.21 -40.82
CA ALA A 54 -44.81 48.36 -40.37
C ALA A 54 -44.77 48.46 -38.84
N THR A 55 -45.91 48.23 -38.17
CA THR A 55 -46.00 48.23 -36.70
C THR A 55 -45.19 47.08 -36.09
N GLN A 56 -45.23 45.89 -36.69
CA GLN A 56 -44.36 44.77 -36.27
C GLN A 56 -42.87 45.07 -36.48
N GLY A 57 -42.50 45.71 -37.60
CA GLY A 57 -41.14 46.17 -37.84
C GLY A 57 -40.67 47.17 -36.78
N LEU A 58 -41.50 48.17 -36.48
CA LEU A 58 -41.23 49.16 -35.44
C LEU A 58 -41.11 48.53 -34.04
N MET A 59 -41.93 47.52 -33.70
CA MET A 59 -41.82 46.80 -32.42
C MET A 59 -40.52 46.00 -32.32
N VAL A 60 -40.00 45.48 -33.43
CA VAL A 60 -38.70 44.80 -33.46
C VAL A 60 -37.57 45.82 -33.29
N GLU A 61 -37.60 46.92 -34.02
CA GLU A 61 -36.64 48.02 -33.87
C GLU A 61 -36.65 48.62 -32.46
N GLU A 62 -37.83 48.83 -31.86
CA GLU A 62 -37.97 49.29 -30.47
C GLU A 62 -37.32 48.33 -29.48
N ARG A 63 -37.49 47.02 -29.68
CA ARG A 63 -36.86 46.00 -28.82
C ARG A 63 -35.34 45.98 -29.01
N GLU A 64 -34.85 46.10 -30.23
CA GLU A 64 -33.41 46.17 -30.52
C GLU A 64 -32.79 47.45 -29.93
N LEU A 65 -33.46 48.60 -30.07
CA LEU A 65 -33.05 49.86 -29.45
C LEU A 65 -33.07 49.77 -27.92
N SER A 66 -34.10 49.15 -27.33
CA SER A 66 -34.19 48.94 -25.89
C SER A 66 -33.04 48.05 -25.39
N SER A 67 -32.76 46.95 -26.09
CA SER A 67 -31.63 46.08 -25.74
C SER A 67 -30.27 46.78 -25.90
N SER A 68 -30.13 47.67 -26.88
CA SER A 68 -28.92 48.47 -27.08
C SER A 68 -28.75 49.52 -25.98
N LEU A 69 -29.85 50.18 -25.59
CA LEU A 69 -29.88 51.13 -24.48
C LEU A 69 -29.54 50.46 -23.15
N ASP A 70 -30.10 49.29 -22.87
CA ASP A 70 -29.75 48.49 -21.68
C ASP A 70 -28.25 48.13 -21.66
N GLY A 71 -27.68 47.83 -22.83
CA GLY A 71 -26.24 47.59 -22.99
C GLY A 71 -25.39 48.82 -22.68
N ILE A 72 -25.81 50.01 -23.13
CA ILE A 72 -25.11 51.28 -22.87
C ILE A 72 -25.21 51.67 -21.39
N LEU A 73 -26.39 51.53 -20.77
CA LEU A 73 -26.58 51.82 -19.35
C LEU A 73 -25.74 50.87 -18.47
N ALA A 74 -25.63 49.59 -18.86
CA ALA A 74 -24.77 48.64 -18.17
C ALA A 74 -23.29 49.01 -18.30
N GLN A 75 -22.86 49.51 -19.47
CA GLN A 75 -21.51 50.02 -19.67
C GLN A 75 -21.24 51.26 -18.79
N GLU A 76 -22.15 52.24 -18.78
CA GLU A 76 -22.05 53.47 -17.98
C GLU A 76 -21.86 53.16 -16.49
N ALA A 77 -22.69 52.27 -15.94
CA ALA A 77 -22.58 51.83 -14.55
C ALA A 77 -21.21 51.19 -14.23
N LEU A 78 -20.65 50.41 -15.17
CA LEU A 78 -19.31 49.82 -15.01
C LEU A 78 -18.20 50.88 -15.07
N PHE A 79 -18.37 51.96 -15.84
CA PHE A 79 -17.42 53.07 -15.87
C PHE A 79 -17.42 53.89 -14.59
N GLU A 80 -18.61 54.20 -14.06
CA GLU A 80 -18.72 54.91 -12.78
C GLU A 80 -18.08 54.10 -11.66
N GLU A 81 -18.38 52.79 -11.59
CA GLU A 81 -17.76 51.87 -10.64
C GLU A 81 -16.22 51.85 -10.81
N ALA A 82 -15.71 51.79 -12.04
CA ALA A 82 -14.28 51.78 -12.30
C ALA A 82 -13.57 53.10 -11.96
N ALA A 83 -14.23 54.24 -12.18
CA ALA A 83 -13.68 55.57 -11.91
C ALA A 83 -13.51 55.81 -10.39
N GLU A 84 -14.49 55.42 -9.58
CA GLU A 84 -14.38 55.47 -8.11
C GLU A 84 -13.19 54.64 -7.59
N LEU A 85 -12.95 53.48 -8.21
CA LEU A 85 -11.85 52.59 -7.85
C LEU A 85 -10.48 53.20 -8.21
N ILE A 86 -10.37 53.96 -9.29
CA ILE A 86 -9.12 54.62 -9.70
C ILE A 86 -8.65 55.60 -8.60
N ASP A 87 -9.55 56.45 -8.11
CA ASP A 87 -9.21 57.49 -7.13
C ASP A 87 -8.66 56.90 -5.82
N GLU A 88 -9.13 55.71 -5.44
CA GLU A 88 -8.70 55.02 -4.21
C GLU A 88 -7.31 54.36 -4.34
N PHE A 89 -6.94 53.86 -5.52
CA PHE A 89 -5.67 53.16 -5.77
C PHE A 89 -4.57 54.04 -6.37
N GLN A 90 -4.83 55.32 -6.65
CA GLN A 90 -3.82 56.27 -7.12
C GLN A 90 -2.73 56.59 -6.07
N ALA A 91 -3.04 56.47 -4.78
CA ALA A 91 -2.08 56.65 -3.70
C ALA A 91 -1.24 55.38 -3.48
N VAL A 92 0.10 55.52 -3.45
CA VAL A 92 1.02 54.41 -3.17
C VAL A 92 0.91 54.03 -1.68
N ASN A 93 0.00 53.12 -1.37
CA ASN A 93 -0.13 52.57 -0.02
C ASN A 93 0.87 51.42 0.18
N SER A 94 1.57 51.41 1.31
CA SER A 94 2.49 50.33 1.69
C SER A 94 1.76 49.02 2.02
N SER A 95 0.48 49.12 2.40
CA SER A 95 -0.41 47.99 2.73
C SER A 95 -1.86 48.33 2.42
N TYR A 96 -2.62 47.33 1.96
CA TYR A 96 -4.06 47.46 1.71
C TYR A 96 -4.82 46.73 2.82
N ASP A 97 -5.88 47.35 3.32
CA ASP A 97 -6.80 46.72 4.24
C ASP A 97 -7.76 45.76 3.52
N THR A 98 -8.61 45.07 4.27
CA THR A 98 -9.52 44.08 3.71
C THR A 98 -10.55 44.69 2.75
N ALA A 99 -10.99 45.93 3.02
CA ALA A 99 -11.95 46.63 2.18
C ALA A 99 -11.32 47.03 0.84
N ALA A 100 -10.11 47.58 0.85
CA ALA A 100 -9.35 47.90 -0.35
C ALA A 100 -9.05 46.64 -1.17
N LEU A 101 -8.70 45.50 -0.55
CA LEU A 101 -8.47 44.26 -1.31
C LEU A 101 -9.71 43.75 -2.04
N MET A 102 -10.89 43.85 -1.42
CA MET A 102 -12.17 43.47 -2.04
C MET A 102 -12.53 44.39 -3.21
N LYS A 103 -12.30 45.69 -3.04
CA LYS A 103 -12.47 46.69 -4.10
C LYS A 103 -11.49 46.50 -5.25
N LEU A 104 -10.22 46.17 -4.96
CA LEU A 104 -9.22 45.85 -5.98
C LEU A 104 -9.61 44.60 -6.77
N LYS A 105 -10.10 43.56 -6.08
CA LYS A 105 -10.62 42.35 -6.74
C LYS A 105 -11.74 42.71 -7.72
N ARG A 106 -12.70 43.52 -7.27
CA ARG A 106 -13.80 44.01 -8.11
C ARG A 106 -13.30 44.84 -9.30
N ALA A 107 -12.33 45.72 -9.09
CA ALA A 107 -11.70 46.50 -10.16
C ALA A 107 -11.10 45.59 -11.25
N VAL A 108 -10.39 44.53 -10.86
CA VAL A 108 -9.79 43.58 -11.80
C VAL A 108 -10.85 42.79 -12.56
N GLU A 109 -11.95 42.39 -11.91
CA GLU A 109 -13.09 41.76 -12.59
C GLU A 109 -13.72 42.70 -13.63
N VAL A 110 -13.93 43.96 -13.27
CA VAL A 110 -14.47 44.99 -14.17
C VAL A 110 -13.53 45.21 -15.36
N ILE A 111 -12.21 45.34 -15.13
CA ILE A 111 -11.21 45.47 -16.21
C ILE A 111 -11.30 44.30 -17.19
N SER A 112 -11.42 43.06 -16.70
CA SER A 112 -11.55 41.87 -17.55
C SER A 112 -12.81 41.90 -18.43
N VAL A 113 -13.95 42.36 -17.90
CA VAL A 113 -15.18 42.53 -18.68
C VAL A 113 -15.06 43.68 -19.68
N LEU A 114 -14.40 44.77 -19.28
CA LEU A 114 -14.24 45.96 -20.11
C LEU A 114 -13.37 45.69 -21.36
N GLN A 115 -12.46 44.70 -21.34
CA GLN A 115 -11.67 44.31 -22.52
C GLN A 115 -12.53 43.96 -23.76
N GLU A 116 -13.77 43.52 -23.58
CA GLU A 116 -14.67 43.14 -24.68
C GLU A 116 -15.23 44.34 -25.45
N TYR A 117 -15.18 45.53 -24.86
CA TYR A 117 -15.62 46.78 -25.48
C TYR A 117 -14.41 47.49 -26.09
N SER A 118 -14.40 47.79 -27.39
CA SER A 118 -13.17 48.27 -28.07
C SER A 118 -13.39 49.42 -29.06
N SER A 119 -14.55 50.06 -29.01
CA SER A 119 -15.04 50.87 -30.14
C SER A 119 -14.62 52.36 -30.10
N SER A 120 -14.21 52.91 -28.95
CA SER A 120 -13.91 54.35 -28.79
C SER A 120 -12.48 54.61 -28.31
N LYS A 121 -11.86 55.71 -28.78
CA LYS A 121 -10.51 56.12 -28.37
C LYS A 121 -10.44 56.50 -26.88
N ASP A 122 -11.44 57.24 -26.40
CA ASP A 122 -11.51 57.67 -24.99
C ASP A 122 -11.67 56.47 -24.06
N PHE A 123 -12.38 55.44 -24.52
CA PHE A 123 -12.49 54.16 -23.83
C PHE A 123 -11.15 53.45 -23.69
N VAL A 124 -10.39 53.37 -24.78
CA VAL A 124 -9.07 52.72 -24.78
C VAL A 124 -8.11 53.45 -23.84
N GLU A 125 -8.14 54.79 -23.82
CA GLU A 125 -7.33 55.59 -22.90
C GLU A 125 -7.75 55.39 -21.44
N PHE A 126 -9.05 55.38 -21.14
CA PHE A 126 -9.58 55.10 -19.80
C PHE A 126 -9.21 53.69 -19.32
N HIS A 127 -9.47 52.66 -20.14
CA HIS A 127 -9.12 51.28 -19.83
C HIS A 127 -7.61 51.10 -19.61
N MET A 128 -6.77 51.78 -20.42
CA MET A 128 -5.32 51.77 -20.24
C MET A 128 -4.92 52.41 -18.90
N HIS A 129 -5.51 53.55 -18.54
CA HIS A 129 -5.23 54.21 -17.26
C HIS A 129 -5.64 53.35 -16.06
N LEU A 130 -6.87 52.82 -16.07
CA LEU A 130 -7.40 51.91 -15.06
C LEU A 130 -6.52 50.65 -14.92
N SER A 131 -6.10 50.05 -16.04
CA SER A 131 -5.20 48.91 -16.07
C SER A 131 -3.84 49.23 -15.43
N GLN A 132 -3.28 50.42 -15.68
CA GLN A 132 -2.01 50.83 -15.08
C GLN A 132 -2.11 51.00 -13.57
N VAL A 133 -3.20 51.61 -13.08
CA VAL A 133 -3.45 51.79 -11.64
C VAL A 133 -3.60 50.41 -10.96
N ALA A 134 -4.44 49.54 -11.53
CA ALA A 134 -4.64 48.19 -11.03
C ALA A 134 -3.34 47.37 -11.02
N GLN A 135 -2.51 47.45 -12.06
CA GLN A 135 -1.21 46.74 -12.12
C GLN A 135 -0.25 47.18 -11.01
N ARG A 136 -0.20 48.48 -10.67
CA ARG A 136 0.63 48.99 -9.56
C ARG A 136 0.15 48.47 -8.21
N ALA A 137 -1.17 48.47 -7.99
CA ALA A 137 -1.77 47.92 -6.77
C ALA A 137 -1.52 46.41 -6.67
N LEU A 138 -1.75 45.66 -7.74
CA LEU A 138 -1.49 44.21 -7.84
C LEU A 138 -0.03 43.85 -7.56
N LYS A 139 0.93 44.64 -8.04
CA LYS A 139 2.36 44.43 -7.75
C LYS A 139 2.69 44.59 -6.26
N THR A 140 2.01 45.53 -5.59
CA THR A 140 2.18 45.76 -4.16
C THR A 140 1.57 44.60 -3.36
N VAL A 141 0.37 44.15 -3.73
CA VAL A 141 -0.31 43.00 -3.11
C VAL A 141 0.46 41.70 -3.36
N SER A 142 0.98 41.47 -4.57
CA SER A 142 1.77 40.28 -4.89
C SER A 142 3.05 40.21 -4.06
N THR A 143 3.69 41.37 -3.81
CA THR A 143 4.86 41.47 -2.93
C THR A 143 4.49 41.09 -1.49
N GLN A 144 3.41 41.65 -0.93
CA GLN A 144 2.93 41.33 0.43
C GLN A 144 2.57 39.84 0.58
N MET A 145 1.88 39.29 -0.42
CA MET A 145 1.53 37.88 -0.46
C MET A 145 2.79 37.00 -0.43
N VAL A 146 3.77 37.28 -1.29
CA VAL A 146 5.05 36.55 -1.29
C VAL A 146 5.76 36.65 0.05
N THR A 147 5.81 37.84 0.66
CA THR A 147 6.42 38.02 1.98
C THR A 147 5.71 37.17 3.04
N LEU A 148 4.38 37.09 3.00
CA LEU A 148 3.60 36.23 3.90
C LEU A 148 3.92 34.75 3.68
N PHE A 149 4.04 34.30 2.43
CA PHE A 149 4.45 32.93 2.09
C PHE A 149 5.86 32.60 2.60
N GLN A 150 6.79 33.55 2.54
CA GLN A 150 8.17 33.38 3.02
C GLN A 150 8.28 33.39 4.54
N ALA A 151 7.45 34.19 5.22
CA ALA A 151 7.42 34.29 6.68
C ALA A 151 6.67 33.13 7.36
N SER A 152 5.76 32.47 6.62
CA SER A 152 4.95 31.39 7.16
C SER A 152 5.73 30.07 7.18
N GLU A 153 6.03 29.56 8.37
CA GLU A 153 6.57 28.20 8.52
C GLU A 153 5.44 27.16 8.41
N SER A 154 5.66 26.13 7.58
CA SER A 154 4.76 24.97 7.56
C SER A 154 5.19 23.96 8.63
N PRO A 155 4.26 23.43 9.44
CA PRO A 155 4.56 22.55 10.58
C PRO A 155 4.83 21.09 10.16
N TYR A 156 5.56 20.89 9.06
CA TYR A 156 5.84 19.54 8.57
C TYR A 156 6.88 18.86 9.45
N VAL A 157 6.49 17.76 10.09
CA VAL A 157 7.36 16.90 10.89
C VAL A 157 7.09 15.47 10.49
N PHE A 158 8.12 14.73 10.08
CA PHE A 158 7.96 13.31 9.79
C PHE A 158 7.53 12.56 11.04
N PRO A 159 6.41 11.81 10.98
CA PRO A 159 6.04 10.91 12.05
C PRO A 159 7.12 9.83 12.23
N SER A 160 7.39 9.47 13.49
CA SER A 160 8.36 8.43 13.81
C SER A 160 7.78 7.01 13.71
N THR A 161 6.45 6.90 13.69
CA THR A 161 5.69 5.63 13.72
C THR A 161 4.36 5.77 12.97
N LEU A 162 3.83 4.65 12.49
CA LEU A 162 2.45 4.53 12.00
C LEU A 162 1.46 4.41 13.19
N PRO A 163 0.18 4.82 13.04
CA PRO A 163 -0.47 5.36 11.84
C PRO A 163 -0.15 6.84 11.60
N LEU A 164 -0.17 7.25 10.32
CA LEU A 164 0.01 8.65 9.93
C LEU A 164 -1.21 9.51 10.35
N PRO A 165 -1.02 10.81 10.62
CA PRO A 165 -2.13 11.73 10.88
C PRO A 165 -3.19 11.71 9.77
N ASP A 166 -4.46 11.83 10.14
CA ASP A 166 -5.59 11.86 9.19
C ASP A 166 -5.59 13.13 8.34
N THR A 167 -5.21 14.26 8.93
CA THR A 167 -5.18 15.57 8.29
C THR A 167 -3.81 16.22 8.42
N VAL A 168 -3.28 16.75 7.30
CA VAL A 168 -2.04 17.54 7.28
C VAL A 168 -2.39 19.01 7.17
N THR A 169 -1.89 19.82 8.11
CA THR A 169 -2.07 21.27 8.10
C THR A 169 -0.90 21.94 7.39
N VAL A 170 -1.17 22.61 6.27
CA VAL A 170 -0.15 23.30 5.45
C VAL A 170 0.16 24.68 6.03
N PHE A 171 -0.89 25.43 6.40
CA PHE A 171 -0.85 26.73 7.05
C PHE A 171 -1.85 26.76 8.20
N PRO A 172 -1.58 27.49 9.30
CA PRO A 172 -2.58 27.77 10.31
C PRO A 172 -3.81 28.49 9.71
N PRO A 173 -5.04 28.22 10.17
CA PRO A 173 -6.26 28.86 9.67
C PRO A 173 -6.21 30.39 9.50
N PRO A 174 -5.71 31.19 10.48
CA PRO A 174 -5.70 32.65 10.32
C PRO A 174 -4.75 33.13 9.20
N VAL A 175 -3.63 32.42 8.99
CA VAL A 175 -2.68 32.71 7.92
C VAL A 175 -3.30 32.34 6.56
N LEU A 176 -4.03 31.23 6.50
CA LEU A 176 -4.72 30.78 5.29
C LEU A 176 -5.78 31.80 4.84
N GLU A 177 -6.59 32.31 5.75
CA GLU A 177 -7.61 33.34 5.45
C GLU A 177 -6.96 34.62 4.90
N GLN A 178 -5.85 35.06 5.50
CA GLN A 178 -5.10 36.22 5.02
C GLN A 178 -4.50 35.99 3.63
N MET A 179 -3.95 34.79 3.37
CA MET A 179 -3.43 34.42 2.04
C MET A 179 -4.54 34.39 0.99
N GLN A 180 -5.73 33.87 1.31
CA GLN A 180 -6.87 33.87 0.40
C GLN A 180 -7.30 35.28 0.00
N LEU A 181 -7.34 36.19 0.97
CA LEU A 181 -7.73 37.58 0.73
C LEU A 181 -6.73 38.31 -0.18
N LEU A 182 -5.42 38.13 0.06
CA LEU A 182 -4.37 38.73 -0.77
C LEU A 182 -4.28 38.10 -2.17
N ALA A 183 -4.53 36.79 -2.27
CA ALA A 183 -4.46 36.07 -3.54
C ALA A 183 -5.65 36.35 -4.46
N ALA A 184 -6.83 36.69 -3.92
CA ALA A 184 -8.05 36.87 -4.71
C ALA A 184 -7.92 37.87 -5.88
N PRO A 185 -7.43 39.11 -5.71
CA PRO A 185 -7.26 40.04 -6.84
C PRO A 185 -6.15 39.60 -7.82
N VAL A 186 -5.09 38.97 -7.30
CA VAL A 186 -3.91 38.55 -8.08
C VAL A 186 -4.21 37.32 -8.93
N ALA A 187 -5.04 36.39 -8.45
CA ALA A 187 -5.40 35.16 -9.14
C ALA A 187 -6.27 35.41 -10.39
N ILE A 188 -7.09 36.48 -10.39
CA ILE A 188 -7.95 36.85 -11.51
C ILE A 188 -7.13 37.47 -12.64
N SER A 189 -6.14 38.29 -12.30
CA SER A 189 -5.31 38.98 -13.29
C SER A 189 -4.36 38.02 -14.06
N ASP A 190 -4.15 38.32 -15.33
CA ASP A 190 -3.15 37.65 -16.19
C ASP A 190 -1.93 38.52 -16.53
N ALA A 191 -1.89 39.76 -16.04
CA ALA A 191 -0.89 40.76 -16.42
C ALA A 191 0.53 40.47 -15.90
N ASP A 192 0.66 39.83 -14.74
CA ASP A 192 1.94 39.45 -14.14
C ASP A 192 1.84 38.05 -13.50
N LYS A 193 2.67 37.12 -13.97
CA LYS A 193 2.78 35.74 -13.45
C LYS A 193 4.07 35.50 -12.68
N SER A 194 4.92 36.52 -12.50
CA SER A 194 6.22 36.39 -11.82
C SER A 194 6.08 35.95 -10.36
N TRP A 195 5.02 36.39 -9.68
CA TRP A 195 4.68 35.96 -8.32
C TRP A 195 4.39 34.46 -8.22
N MET A 196 3.86 33.83 -9.28
CA MET A 196 3.54 32.40 -9.29
C MET A 196 4.81 31.57 -9.12
N THR A 197 5.85 31.93 -9.88
CA THR A 197 7.19 31.33 -9.80
C THR A 197 7.76 31.51 -8.40
N LEU A 198 7.65 32.71 -7.82
CA LEU A 198 8.24 33.02 -6.53
C LEU A 198 7.55 32.29 -5.36
N VAL A 199 6.21 32.16 -5.41
CA VAL A 199 5.45 31.32 -4.49
C VAL A 199 5.84 29.85 -4.67
N ALA A 200 5.88 29.36 -5.91
CA ALA A 200 6.27 27.99 -6.20
C ALA A 200 7.68 27.65 -5.68
N ASP A 201 8.65 28.54 -5.88
CA ASP A 201 10.02 28.37 -5.40
C ASP A 201 10.12 28.40 -3.86
N THR A 202 9.33 29.27 -3.22
CA THR A 202 9.23 29.32 -1.75
C THR A 202 8.70 28.01 -1.20
N ARG A 203 7.60 27.49 -1.77
CA ARG A 203 7.01 26.20 -1.35
C ARG A 203 7.92 25.02 -1.67
N LYS A 204 8.59 25.03 -2.83
CA LYS A 204 9.60 24.04 -3.21
C LYS A 204 10.69 23.90 -2.16
N HIS A 205 11.21 25.01 -1.63
CA HIS A 205 12.22 24.99 -0.58
C HIS A 205 11.72 24.31 0.70
N VAL A 206 10.49 24.59 1.11
CA VAL A 206 9.86 23.96 2.29
C VAL A 206 9.67 22.45 2.07
N LEU A 207 9.15 22.05 0.91
CA LEU A 207 8.91 20.65 0.57
C LEU A 207 10.22 19.85 0.42
N ARG A 208 11.28 20.46 -0.11
CA ARG A 208 12.61 19.84 -0.16
C ARG A 208 13.19 19.59 1.22
N LYS A 209 13.02 20.52 2.16
CA LYS A 209 13.47 20.32 3.55
C LYS A 209 12.78 19.13 4.20
N LEU A 210 11.50 18.91 3.89
CA LEU A 210 10.78 17.70 4.30
C LEU A 210 11.48 16.47 3.71
N VAL A 211 11.52 16.32 2.38
CA VAL A 211 12.08 15.10 1.74
C VAL A 211 13.56 14.87 2.07
N GLY A 212 14.37 15.92 2.19
CA GLY A 212 15.79 15.83 2.52
C GLY A 212 16.09 15.32 3.94
N ALA A 213 15.10 15.31 4.84
CA ALA A 213 15.23 14.76 6.19
C ALA A 213 15.01 13.24 6.24
N VAL A 214 14.65 12.59 5.12
CA VAL A 214 14.41 11.16 5.06
C VAL A 214 15.71 10.39 5.21
N ASN A 215 15.83 9.63 6.29
CA ASN A 215 16.94 8.70 6.44
C ASN A 215 16.75 7.50 5.49
N THR A 216 17.66 7.34 4.53
CA THR A 216 17.73 6.19 3.63
C THR A 216 18.60 5.06 4.17
N ASP A 217 19.24 5.26 5.33
CA ASP A 217 20.11 4.24 5.89
C ASP A 217 19.31 3.00 6.26
N PRO A 218 19.85 1.81 5.96
CA PRO A 218 19.20 0.57 6.32
C PRO A 218 19.19 0.40 7.84
N PRO A 219 18.20 -0.31 8.39
CA PRO A 219 18.29 -0.78 9.76
C PRO A 219 19.59 -1.57 9.93
N SER A 220 20.41 -1.18 10.91
CA SER A 220 21.69 -1.83 11.20
C SER A 220 21.51 -3.35 11.31
N ALA A 221 22.35 -4.12 10.59
CA ALA A 221 22.35 -5.58 10.60
C ALA A 221 22.63 -6.20 11.99
N LYS A 222 22.93 -5.38 13.01
CA LYS A 222 23.13 -5.79 14.40
C LYS A 222 21.87 -5.70 15.27
N SER A 223 20.75 -5.20 14.74
CA SER A 223 19.49 -5.02 15.48
C SER A 223 18.51 -6.17 15.28
N LYS A 224 17.51 -6.24 16.16
CA LYS A 224 16.33 -7.13 16.13
C LYS A 224 15.80 -7.38 14.71
N ALA A 225 15.15 -8.53 14.53
CA ALA A 225 14.40 -8.85 13.32
C ALA A 225 13.52 -7.66 12.91
N TYR A 226 13.63 -7.26 11.64
CA TYR A 226 12.94 -6.10 11.09
C TYR A 226 11.41 -6.22 11.27
N GLU A 227 10.77 -5.19 11.80
CA GLU A 227 9.31 -5.16 11.97
C GLU A 227 8.67 -4.51 10.75
N ARG A 228 7.58 -5.10 10.24
CA ARG A 228 6.88 -4.65 9.03
C ARG A 228 6.46 -3.18 9.14
N GLY A 229 6.80 -2.39 8.14
CA GLY A 229 6.46 -0.96 8.04
C GLY A 229 7.29 -0.01 8.90
N THR A 230 8.35 -0.48 9.57
CA THR A 230 9.18 0.37 10.44
C THR A 230 10.28 1.15 9.72
N LEU A 231 10.49 0.90 8.42
CA LEU A 231 11.50 1.62 7.64
C LEU A 231 11.10 3.10 7.49
N PRO A 232 11.97 4.07 7.87
CA PRO A 232 11.67 5.49 7.74
C PRO A 232 11.31 5.92 6.31
N LEU A 233 11.92 5.27 5.31
CA LEU A 233 11.62 5.51 3.89
C LEU A 233 10.17 5.15 3.52
N VAL A 234 9.58 4.12 4.13
CA VAL A 234 8.18 3.73 3.89
C VAL A 234 7.24 4.80 4.43
N ILE A 235 7.49 5.23 5.68
CA ILE A 235 6.74 6.34 6.31
C ILE A 235 6.88 7.61 5.46
N ALA A 236 8.07 7.86 4.91
CA ALA A 236 8.33 9.02 4.07
C ALA A 236 7.54 8.99 2.75
N ILE A 237 7.42 7.84 2.09
CA ILE A 237 6.63 7.68 0.86
C ILE A 237 5.17 8.06 1.12
N ASP A 238 4.56 7.45 2.14
CA ASP A 238 3.15 7.66 2.46
C ASP A 238 2.88 9.08 2.98
N TYR A 239 3.72 9.59 3.88
CA TYR A 239 3.56 10.94 4.44
C TYR A 239 3.77 12.01 3.39
N THR A 240 4.75 11.84 2.48
CA THR A 240 4.96 12.77 1.37
C THR A 240 3.72 12.84 0.49
N LEU A 241 3.09 11.70 0.14
CA LEU A 241 1.86 11.73 -0.63
C LEU A 241 0.75 12.52 0.08
N LYS A 242 0.57 12.33 1.39
CA LYS A 242 -0.41 13.09 2.19
C LYS A 242 -0.11 14.58 2.18
N VAL A 243 1.15 14.97 2.39
CA VAL A 243 1.59 16.38 2.36
C VAL A 243 1.36 16.99 0.98
N MET A 244 1.74 16.30 -0.10
CA MET A 244 1.55 16.81 -1.47
C MET A 244 0.07 16.98 -1.81
N THR A 245 -0.79 16.07 -1.37
CA THR A 245 -2.24 16.19 -1.55
C THR A 245 -2.80 17.40 -0.80
N ALA A 246 -2.40 17.57 0.47
CA ALA A 246 -2.82 18.71 1.29
C ALA A 246 -2.29 20.05 0.73
N GLU A 247 -1.07 20.09 0.23
CA GLU A 247 -0.45 21.25 -0.40
C GLU A 247 -1.23 21.67 -1.65
N ARG A 248 -1.54 20.72 -2.55
CA ARG A 248 -2.36 20.98 -3.74
C ARG A 248 -3.73 21.54 -3.36
N ASP A 249 -4.41 20.89 -2.43
CA ASP A 249 -5.76 21.28 -2.04
C ASP A 249 -5.77 22.64 -1.33
N THR A 250 -4.71 22.97 -0.57
CA THR A 250 -4.53 24.29 0.04
C THR A 250 -4.26 25.37 -1.01
N LEU A 251 -3.39 25.10 -2.00
CA LEU A 251 -3.13 26.04 -3.09
C LEU A 251 -4.39 26.29 -3.94
N ARG A 252 -5.23 25.26 -4.15
CA ARG A 252 -6.54 25.43 -4.79
C ARG A 252 -7.50 26.30 -3.98
N LYS A 253 -7.45 26.21 -2.65
CA LYS A 253 -8.23 27.10 -1.76
C LYS A 253 -7.74 28.55 -1.79
N ILE A 254 -6.45 28.79 -2.04
CA ILE A 254 -5.84 30.13 -2.08
C ILE A 254 -6.01 30.80 -3.45
N PHE A 255 -5.69 30.07 -4.53
CA PHE A 255 -5.60 30.62 -5.89
C PHE A 255 -6.72 30.16 -6.84
N GLY A 256 -7.67 29.36 -6.36
CA GLY A 256 -8.81 28.92 -7.16
C GLY A 256 -9.78 30.07 -7.43
N VAL A 257 -10.12 30.29 -8.70
CA VAL A 257 -11.10 31.31 -9.12
C VAL A 257 -12.36 30.58 -9.60
N GLY A 258 -13.38 30.51 -8.76
CA GLY A 258 -14.61 29.77 -9.06
C GLY A 258 -14.33 28.27 -9.25
N LYS A 259 -14.50 27.75 -10.47
CA LYS A 259 -14.18 26.36 -10.83
C LYS A 259 -12.79 26.19 -11.46
N ASP A 260 -12.11 27.29 -11.80
CA ASP A 260 -10.79 27.21 -12.43
C ASP A 260 -9.70 27.03 -11.36
N THR A 261 -9.01 25.89 -11.42
CA THR A 261 -7.86 25.55 -10.57
C THR A 261 -6.55 25.49 -11.33
N SER A 262 -6.53 25.89 -12.62
CA SER A 262 -5.38 25.75 -13.50
C SER A 262 -4.12 26.45 -12.96
N LYS A 263 -4.26 27.71 -12.50
CA LYS A 263 -3.18 28.51 -11.91
C LYS A 263 -2.63 27.87 -10.62
N ALA A 264 -3.52 27.41 -9.75
CA ALA A 264 -3.14 26.72 -8.50
C ALA A 264 -2.39 25.40 -8.78
N ASP A 265 -2.88 24.61 -9.73
CA ASP A 265 -2.27 23.35 -10.12
C ASP A 265 -0.90 23.55 -10.79
N ALA A 266 -0.72 24.63 -11.55
CA ALA A 266 0.57 24.99 -12.13
C ALA A 266 1.61 25.33 -11.04
N ILE A 267 1.24 26.15 -10.05
CA ILE A 267 2.10 26.50 -8.90
C ILE A 267 2.48 25.23 -8.13
N PHE A 268 1.49 24.38 -7.82
CA PHE A 268 1.71 23.12 -7.13
C PHE A 268 2.70 22.22 -7.90
N ARG A 269 2.47 22.03 -9.20
CA ARG A 269 3.35 21.17 -10.02
C ARG A 269 4.79 21.68 -10.04
N GLN A 270 4.99 23.00 -10.17
CA GLN A 270 6.32 23.59 -10.13
C GLN A 270 7.00 23.41 -8.76
N ALA A 271 6.24 23.55 -7.67
CA ALA A 271 6.76 23.43 -6.32
C ALA A 271 7.09 21.98 -5.92
N ALA A 272 6.18 21.06 -6.22
CA ALA A 272 6.18 19.70 -5.68
C ALA A 272 6.93 18.68 -6.54
N ARG A 273 7.16 18.96 -7.84
CA ARG A 273 7.80 18.01 -8.76
C ARG A 273 9.18 17.55 -8.30
N ALA A 274 10.10 18.50 -8.08
CA ALA A 274 11.48 18.16 -7.72
C ALA A 274 11.60 17.45 -6.35
N PRO A 275 10.89 17.87 -5.27
CA PRO A 275 10.88 17.11 -4.02
C PRO A 275 10.43 15.65 -4.19
N VAL A 276 9.41 15.37 -5.02
CA VAL A 276 8.95 14.00 -5.24
C VAL A 276 9.97 13.20 -6.07
N GLU A 277 10.60 13.80 -7.06
CA GLU A 277 11.71 13.17 -7.80
C GLU A 277 12.92 12.88 -6.90
N GLU A 278 13.24 13.75 -5.95
CA GLU A 278 14.28 13.53 -4.95
C GLU A 278 13.94 12.36 -4.00
N LEU A 279 12.68 12.21 -3.61
CA LEU A 279 12.20 11.04 -2.86
C LEU A 279 12.35 9.75 -3.67
N LEU A 280 11.97 9.77 -4.95
CA LEU A 280 12.14 8.61 -5.84
C LEU A 280 13.63 8.26 -6.04
N ALA A 281 14.51 9.26 -6.15
CA ALA A 281 15.96 9.05 -6.19
C ALA A 281 16.50 8.45 -4.88
N ALA A 282 15.94 8.85 -3.73
CA ALA A 282 16.28 8.26 -2.43
C ALA A 282 15.88 6.77 -2.37
N VAL A 283 14.74 6.40 -2.94
CA VAL A 283 14.32 4.99 -3.12
C VAL A 283 15.32 4.24 -4.00
N ASP A 284 15.71 4.79 -5.15
CA ASP A 284 16.69 4.15 -6.04
C ASP A 284 18.06 3.98 -5.39
N SER A 285 18.48 4.94 -4.57
CA SER A 285 19.72 4.85 -3.77
C SER A 285 19.65 3.70 -2.77
N PHE A 286 18.54 3.58 -2.04
CA PHE A 286 18.29 2.47 -1.11
C PHE A 286 18.31 1.11 -1.81
N VAL A 287 17.63 1.00 -2.95
CA VAL A 287 17.61 -0.18 -3.82
C VAL A 287 19.02 -0.53 -4.30
N THR A 288 19.81 0.46 -4.73
CA THR A 288 21.20 0.26 -5.16
C THR A 288 22.10 -0.23 -4.01
N ALA A 289 21.92 0.29 -2.79
CA ALA A 289 22.62 -0.18 -1.60
C ALA A 289 22.25 -1.62 -1.24
N ALA A 290 20.97 -1.98 -1.33
CA ALA A 290 20.48 -3.34 -1.13
C ALA A 290 21.11 -4.31 -2.15
N LYS A 291 21.22 -3.91 -3.41
CA LYS A 291 21.85 -4.68 -4.50
C LYS A 291 23.31 -5.02 -4.22
N ARG A 292 24.07 -4.08 -3.62
CA ARG A 292 25.51 -4.23 -3.34
C ARG A 292 25.79 -5.16 -2.16
N THR A 293 24.91 -5.17 -1.17
CA THR A 293 25.20 -5.77 0.15
C THR A 293 24.85 -7.26 0.20
N THR A 294 24.12 -7.79 -0.80
CA THR A 294 23.67 -9.22 -0.90
C THR A 294 23.12 -9.82 0.40
N THR A 295 22.65 -8.97 1.33
CA THR A 295 22.29 -9.37 2.69
C THR A 295 20.78 -9.49 2.81
N ILE A 296 20.31 -10.60 3.37
CA ILE A 296 18.88 -10.88 3.61
C ILE A 296 18.22 -9.85 4.52
N ALA A 297 19.00 -9.12 5.31
CA ALA A 297 18.54 -7.97 6.10
C ALA A 297 17.79 -6.91 5.26
N TYR A 298 18.06 -6.80 3.96
CA TYR A 298 17.34 -5.87 3.08
C TYR A 298 16.07 -6.46 2.46
N MET A 299 15.83 -7.77 2.55
CA MET A 299 14.71 -8.43 1.86
C MET A 299 13.36 -7.86 2.31
N PHE A 300 13.10 -7.88 3.62
CA PHE A 300 11.83 -7.40 4.19
C PHE A 300 11.67 -5.87 4.09
N PRO A 301 12.70 -5.04 4.36
CA PRO A 301 12.63 -3.60 4.08
C PRO A 301 12.29 -3.27 2.62
N VAL A 302 12.88 -3.99 1.65
CA VAL A 302 12.58 -3.78 0.22
C VAL A 302 11.15 -4.20 -0.13
N PHE A 303 10.59 -5.24 0.53
CA PHE A 303 9.17 -5.60 0.37
C PHE A 303 8.22 -4.52 0.86
N ASP A 304 8.53 -3.86 1.97
CA ASP A 304 7.71 -2.74 2.44
C ASP A 304 7.80 -1.53 1.51
N VAL A 305 8.99 -1.22 0.99
CA VAL A 305 9.15 -0.18 -0.04
C VAL A 305 8.35 -0.51 -1.30
N HIS A 306 8.37 -1.78 -1.75
CA HIS A 306 7.55 -2.23 -2.87
C HIS A 306 6.06 -2.00 -2.61
N THR A 307 5.59 -2.40 -1.42
CA THR A 307 4.18 -2.25 -1.02
C THR A 307 3.77 -0.77 -0.95
N ALA A 308 4.60 0.08 -0.35
CA ALA A 308 4.37 1.51 -0.25
C ALA A 308 4.30 2.17 -1.64
N LEU A 309 5.21 1.83 -2.55
CA LEU A 309 5.17 2.35 -3.92
C LEU A 309 3.97 1.82 -4.70
N ASP A 310 3.61 0.55 -4.55
CA ASP A 310 2.50 -0.04 -5.29
C ASP A 310 1.16 0.59 -4.91
N THR A 311 0.98 0.86 -3.61
CA THR A 311 -0.22 1.53 -3.07
C THR A 311 -0.28 3.02 -3.38
N THR A 312 0.86 3.73 -3.42
CA THR A 312 0.89 5.20 -3.60
C THR A 312 1.08 5.66 -5.04
N ALA A 313 1.61 4.81 -5.94
CA ALA A 313 1.98 5.20 -7.30
C ALA A 313 0.85 5.84 -8.11
N ALA A 314 -0.36 5.27 -8.08
CA ALA A 314 -1.50 5.80 -8.82
C ALA A 314 -1.87 7.22 -8.35
N SER A 315 -1.80 7.46 -7.04
CA SER A 315 -2.07 8.76 -6.44
C SER A 315 -0.99 9.79 -6.78
N PHE A 316 0.29 9.39 -6.79
CA PHE A 316 1.37 10.27 -7.26
C PHE A 316 1.21 10.63 -8.74
N ILE A 317 0.88 9.66 -9.60
CA ILE A 317 0.63 9.91 -11.03
C ILE A 317 -0.57 10.85 -11.22
N ALA A 318 -1.62 10.72 -10.40
CA ALA A 318 -2.77 11.61 -10.45
C ALA A 318 -2.44 13.06 -10.03
N LEU A 319 -1.46 13.26 -9.14
CA LEU A 319 -0.97 14.59 -8.77
C LEU A 319 -0.19 15.28 -9.91
N PHE A 320 0.50 14.49 -10.74
CA PHE A 320 1.32 14.98 -11.85
C PHE A 320 0.94 14.25 -13.16
N PRO A 321 -0.06 14.76 -13.92
CA PRO A 321 -0.50 14.15 -15.16
C PRO A 321 0.51 14.42 -16.29
N ASP A 322 1.67 13.79 -16.17
CA ASP A 322 2.80 13.86 -17.10
C ASP A 322 3.27 12.42 -17.41
N PRO A 323 3.26 11.99 -18.69
CA PRO A 323 3.68 10.65 -19.06
C PRO A 323 5.13 10.33 -18.66
N ALA A 324 6.04 11.31 -18.70
CA ALA A 324 7.44 11.10 -18.33
C ALA A 324 7.60 10.79 -16.82
N PHE A 325 6.74 11.39 -15.99
CA PHE A 325 6.69 11.10 -14.56
C PHE A 325 6.16 9.71 -14.25
N ALA A 326 5.09 9.32 -14.96
CA ALA A 326 4.52 7.98 -14.83
C ALA A 326 5.55 6.91 -15.22
N GLU A 327 6.32 7.14 -16.28
CA GLU A 327 7.44 6.28 -16.69
C GLU A 327 8.52 6.21 -15.60
N THR A 328 8.90 7.35 -14.99
CA THR A 328 9.88 7.40 -13.89
C THR A 328 9.44 6.54 -12.71
N ILE A 329 8.20 6.70 -12.24
CA ILE A 329 7.65 5.85 -11.16
C ILE A 329 7.64 4.38 -11.56
N GLY A 330 7.27 4.07 -12.81
CA GLY A 330 7.29 2.71 -13.35
C GLY A 330 8.69 2.08 -13.30
N ASN A 331 9.72 2.83 -13.69
CA ASN A 331 11.12 2.39 -13.66
C ASN A 331 11.60 2.11 -12.23
N VAL A 332 11.29 2.98 -11.28
CA VAL A 332 11.61 2.77 -9.86
C VAL A 332 10.91 1.53 -9.31
N LYS A 333 9.62 1.34 -9.63
CA LYS A 333 8.87 0.14 -9.24
C LYS A 333 9.51 -1.14 -9.78
N GLU A 334 9.88 -1.18 -11.05
CA GLU A 334 10.54 -2.35 -11.64
C GLU A 334 11.94 -2.56 -11.05
N SER A 335 12.68 -1.49 -10.75
CA SER A 335 13.97 -1.55 -10.06
C SER A 335 13.84 -2.25 -8.70
N VAL A 336 12.88 -1.81 -7.86
CA VAL A 336 12.54 -2.45 -6.57
C VAL A 336 12.13 -3.91 -6.77
N LEU A 337 11.25 -4.19 -7.74
CA LEU A 337 10.74 -5.53 -8.04
C LEU A 337 11.86 -6.49 -8.46
N SER A 338 12.81 -6.01 -9.27
CA SER A 338 13.96 -6.78 -9.73
C SER A 338 14.84 -7.24 -8.56
N ILE A 339 15.01 -6.40 -7.53
CA ILE A 339 15.75 -6.76 -6.31
C ILE A 339 14.97 -7.77 -5.48
N CYS A 340 13.65 -7.59 -5.36
CA CYS A 340 12.80 -8.57 -4.67
C CYS A 340 12.96 -9.96 -5.30
N ARG A 341 12.86 -10.06 -6.64
CA ARG A 341 13.04 -11.30 -7.39
C ARG A 341 14.44 -11.90 -7.20
N ARG A 342 15.48 -11.06 -7.25
CA ARG A 342 16.86 -11.48 -7.02
C ARG A 342 17.08 -12.01 -5.60
N ALA A 343 16.46 -11.38 -4.60
CA ALA A 343 16.56 -11.82 -3.21
C ALA A 343 16.07 -13.26 -3.04
N PHE A 344 15.01 -13.65 -3.75
CA PHE A 344 14.53 -15.04 -3.77
C PHE A 344 15.48 -15.99 -4.51
N SER A 345 16.05 -15.58 -5.66
CA SER A 345 16.95 -16.45 -6.42
C SER A 345 18.31 -16.68 -5.75
N SER A 346 18.85 -15.69 -5.03
CA SER A 346 20.16 -15.78 -4.38
C SER A 346 20.12 -16.25 -2.91
N PHE A 347 18.92 -16.48 -2.36
CA PHE A 347 18.74 -16.82 -0.95
C PHE A 347 19.45 -18.13 -0.59
N GLY A 348 19.28 -19.17 -1.41
CA GLY A 348 19.79 -20.51 -1.12
C GLY A 348 21.31 -20.56 -0.93
N ASP A 349 22.06 -19.96 -1.86
CA ASP A 349 23.53 -20.01 -1.84
C ASP A 349 24.14 -19.09 -0.78
N THR A 350 23.56 -17.90 -0.58
CA THR A 350 24.16 -16.85 0.25
C THR A 350 23.84 -17.02 1.74
N TYR A 351 22.61 -17.43 2.07
CA TYR A 351 22.17 -17.61 3.47
C TYR A 351 22.86 -18.80 4.13
N MET A 352 22.90 -19.92 3.40
CA MET A 352 23.46 -21.18 3.90
C MET A 352 24.98 -21.05 4.07
N ALA A 353 25.67 -20.36 3.16
CA ALA A 353 27.09 -20.05 3.29
C ALA A 353 27.41 -19.15 4.49
N HIS A 354 26.54 -18.18 4.81
CA HIS A 354 26.75 -17.27 5.94
C HIS A 354 26.55 -17.95 7.31
N LEU A 355 25.61 -18.90 7.40
CA LEU A 355 25.25 -19.59 8.65
C LEU A 355 26.04 -20.88 8.91
N ALA A 356 26.83 -21.37 7.95
CA ALA A 356 27.63 -22.59 8.09
C ALA A 356 28.80 -22.48 9.10
N LYS A 357 29.15 -21.27 9.56
CA LYS A 357 30.37 -21.00 10.35
C LYS A 357 30.32 -21.45 11.83
N THR A 358 29.16 -21.69 12.42
CA THR A 358 29.08 -22.12 13.83
C THR A 358 29.03 -23.64 13.95
N VAL A 359 29.72 -24.17 14.96
CA VAL A 359 29.77 -25.62 15.28
C VAL A 359 29.13 -25.79 16.66
N SER A 360 28.03 -26.54 16.74
CA SER A 360 27.44 -26.91 18.03
C SER A 360 28.23 -28.06 18.66
N THR A 361 28.71 -27.89 19.88
CA THR A 361 29.58 -28.87 20.58
C THR A 361 28.81 -29.92 21.39
N ASN A 362 27.53 -29.71 21.69
CA ASN A 362 26.74 -30.53 22.63
C ASN A 362 25.43 -31.11 22.05
N ALA A 363 25.33 -31.20 20.72
CA ALA A 363 24.14 -31.60 19.96
C ALA A 363 22.90 -30.70 20.11
N SER A 364 22.98 -29.52 20.72
CA SER A 364 21.86 -28.57 20.81
C SER A 364 21.30 -28.18 19.45
N VAL A 365 20.13 -27.53 19.45
CA VAL A 365 19.57 -26.90 18.24
C VAL A 365 20.60 -25.94 17.66
N HIS A 366 20.84 -26.05 16.35
CA HIS A 366 21.82 -25.24 15.64
C HIS A 366 21.28 -23.83 15.38
N GLU A 367 22.14 -22.82 15.43
CA GLU A 367 21.75 -21.42 15.18
C GLU A 367 21.15 -21.23 13.77
N LEU A 368 21.73 -21.87 12.75
CA LEU A 368 21.16 -22.06 11.40
C LEU A 368 19.65 -22.38 11.44
N THR A 369 19.25 -23.36 12.25
CA THR A 369 17.86 -23.80 12.38
C THR A 369 16.99 -22.72 13.00
N VAL A 370 17.46 -22.07 14.07
CA VAL A 370 16.73 -20.99 14.74
C VAL A 370 16.51 -19.81 13.79
N ASN A 371 17.56 -19.39 13.08
CA ASN A 371 17.52 -18.27 12.14
C ASN A 371 16.64 -18.61 10.93
N CYS A 372 16.75 -19.81 10.36
CA CYS A 372 15.90 -20.25 9.25
C CYS A 372 14.41 -20.22 9.62
N ILE A 373 14.05 -20.75 10.79
CA ILE A 373 12.66 -20.75 11.22
C ILE A 373 12.16 -19.33 11.52
N SER A 374 13.00 -18.47 12.09
CA SER A 374 12.66 -17.06 12.32
C SER A 374 12.41 -16.32 11.00
N PHE A 375 13.24 -16.57 9.99
CA PHE A 375 13.05 -16.07 8.63
C PHE A 375 11.73 -16.55 8.02
N LEU A 376 11.43 -17.84 8.08
CA LEU A 376 10.18 -18.40 7.54
C LEU A 376 8.94 -17.82 8.21
N LYS A 377 8.99 -17.58 9.53
CA LYS A 377 7.93 -16.90 10.28
C LYS A 377 7.73 -15.47 9.81
N GLN A 378 8.82 -14.74 9.61
CA GLN A 378 8.75 -13.37 9.10
C GLN A 378 8.21 -13.35 7.66
N LEU A 379 8.65 -14.27 6.81
CA LEU A 379 8.17 -14.41 5.43
C LEU A 379 6.66 -14.68 5.35
N ALA A 380 6.11 -15.42 6.32
CA ALA A 380 4.67 -15.66 6.38
C ALA A 380 3.85 -14.39 6.56
N ALA A 381 4.38 -13.37 7.24
CA ALA A 381 3.73 -12.07 7.38
C ALA A 381 3.72 -11.23 6.08
N TYR A 382 4.41 -11.69 5.02
CA TYR A 382 4.51 -11.01 3.72
C TYR A 382 3.89 -11.85 2.59
N SER A 383 3.05 -12.84 2.88
CA SER A 383 2.49 -13.73 1.85
C SER A 383 1.73 -12.99 0.74
N ASP A 384 1.09 -11.88 1.09
CA ASP A 384 0.41 -10.94 0.19
C ASP A 384 1.38 -10.29 -0.81
N VAL A 385 2.48 -9.74 -0.29
CA VAL A 385 3.50 -9.04 -1.10
C VAL A 385 4.27 -10.03 -1.97
N VAL A 386 4.61 -11.21 -1.44
CA VAL A 386 5.34 -12.22 -2.20
C VAL A 386 4.48 -12.79 -3.33
N ALA A 387 3.15 -12.81 -3.16
CA ALA A 387 2.23 -13.21 -4.20
C ALA A 387 2.22 -12.23 -5.40
N SER A 388 2.48 -10.94 -5.19
CA SER A 388 2.60 -9.97 -6.29
C SER A 388 3.99 -9.99 -6.96
N ILE A 389 5.04 -10.34 -6.20
CA ILE A 389 6.43 -10.32 -6.67
C ILE A 389 6.77 -11.53 -7.56
N LEU A 390 6.29 -12.73 -7.19
CA LEU A 390 6.61 -13.97 -7.90
C LEU A 390 5.84 -14.05 -9.22
N PRO A 391 6.50 -14.29 -10.37
CA PRO A 391 5.84 -14.29 -11.67
C PRO A 391 4.74 -15.34 -11.75
N SER A 392 3.55 -14.92 -12.18
CA SER A 392 2.27 -15.65 -12.24
C SER A 392 2.22 -16.89 -13.15
N ASN A 393 3.35 -17.49 -13.52
CA ASN A 393 3.35 -18.65 -14.44
C ASN A 393 2.90 -19.95 -13.74
N ARG A 394 2.77 -19.93 -12.41
CA ARG A 394 2.03 -20.87 -11.57
C ARG A 394 1.40 -20.04 -10.45
N ASN A 395 0.29 -20.48 -9.84
CA ASN A 395 -0.38 -19.72 -8.79
C ASN A 395 0.65 -19.15 -7.80
N ALA A 396 0.55 -17.89 -7.41
CA ALA A 396 1.60 -17.22 -6.64
C ALA A 396 1.88 -17.91 -5.29
N THR A 397 0.86 -18.56 -4.73
CA THR A 397 0.95 -19.47 -3.57
C THR A 397 1.83 -20.68 -3.83
N ASP A 398 1.83 -21.23 -5.04
CA ASP A 398 2.65 -22.38 -5.43
C ASP A 398 4.13 -21.97 -5.61
N GLY A 399 4.38 -20.74 -6.07
CA GLY A 399 5.72 -20.17 -6.13
C GLY A 399 6.35 -19.97 -4.75
N LEU A 400 5.59 -19.37 -3.80
CA LEU A 400 6.04 -19.18 -2.42
C LEU A 400 6.23 -20.52 -1.70
N ARG A 401 5.28 -21.46 -1.86
CA ARG A 401 5.43 -22.83 -1.32
C ARG A 401 6.66 -23.53 -1.87
N GLY A 402 6.93 -23.39 -3.17
CA GLY A 402 8.14 -23.92 -3.81
C GLY A 402 9.42 -23.33 -3.23
N PHE A 403 9.47 -22.02 -3.02
CA PHE A 403 10.60 -21.35 -2.38
C PHE A 403 10.82 -21.84 -0.93
N VAL A 404 9.77 -21.84 -0.12
CA VAL A 404 9.83 -22.29 1.28
C VAL A 404 10.27 -23.75 1.38
N LYS A 405 9.76 -24.61 0.49
CA LYS A 405 10.18 -26.01 0.41
C LYS A 405 11.68 -26.14 0.12
N ASN A 406 12.19 -25.39 -0.87
CA ASN A 406 13.62 -25.38 -1.20
C ASN A 406 14.48 -24.91 0.00
N VAL A 407 14.06 -23.87 0.71
CA VAL A 407 14.76 -23.38 1.92
C VAL A 407 14.85 -24.45 3.01
N ILE A 408 13.76 -25.21 3.22
CA ILE A 408 13.74 -26.32 4.18
C ILE A 408 14.62 -27.49 3.72
N GLU A 409 14.63 -27.81 2.43
CA GLU A 409 15.51 -28.85 1.86
C GLU A 409 16.99 -28.48 2.03
N LEU A 410 17.37 -27.24 1.72
CA LEU A 410 18.72 -26.73 1.97
C LEU A 410 19.10 -26.78 3.45
N LEU A 411 18.18 -26.41 4.35
CA LEU A 411 18.38 -26.54 5.80
C LEU A 411 18.68 -28.00 6.18
N ARG A 412 17.88 -28.94 5.67
CA ARG A 412 18.07 -30.38 5.94
C ARG A 412 19.41 -30.89 5.42
N GLU A 413 19.81 -30.52 4.21
CA GLU A 413 21.11 -30.90 3.63
C GLU A 413 22.29 -30.38 4.45
N ASN A 414 22.21 -29.12 4.92
CA ASN A 414 23.25 -28.54 5.75
C ASN A 414 23.32 -29.17 7.14
N LEU A 415 22.18 -29.48 7.75
CA LEU A 415 22.12 -30.21 9.01
C LEU A 415 22.68 -31.62 8.85
N GLN A 416 22.38 -32.30 7.75
CA GLN A 416 22.92 -33.63 7.46
C GLN A 416 24.44 -33.59 7.27
N ALA A 417 24.97 -32.66 6.48
CA ALA A 417 26.41 -32.49 6.30
C ALA A 417 27.15 -32.23 7.63
N LYS A 418 26.55 -31.42 8.51
CA LYS A 418 27.07 -31.19 9.87
C LYS A 418 26.98 -32.45 10.74
N ALA A 419 25.90 -33.21 10.65
CA ALA A 419 25.76 -34.48 11.36
C ALA A 419 26.81 -35.51 10.90
N ASP A 420 27.12 -35.57 9.61
CA ASP A 420 28.08 -36.52 9.02
C ASP A 420 29.52 -36.24 9.47
N SER A 421 29.87 -34.97 9.69
CA SER A 421 31.16 -34.55 10.27
C SER A 421 31.25 -34.76 11.78
N THR A 422 30.13 -35.04 12.45
CA THR A 422 30.06 -35.21 13.91
C THR A 422 30.32 -36.66 14.30
N LYS A 423 31.36 -36.88 15.11
CA LYS A 423 31.61 -38.14 15.83
C LYS A 423 31.34 -37.87 17.31
N PRO A 424 30.76 -38.80 18.11
CA PRO A 424 30.30 -40.18 17.86
C PRO A 424 28.86 -40.32 17.32
N ALA A 425 28.45 -41.56 16.98
CA ALA A 425 27.16 -41.89 16.34
C ALA A 425 25.91 -41.44 17.14
N ALA A 426 25.94 -41.55 18.46
CA ALA A 426 24.82 -41.06 19.30
C ALA A 426 24.70 -39.53 19.27
N LEU A 427 25.84 -38.81 19.20
CA LEU A 427 25.87 -37.36 19.16
C LEU A 427 25.29 -36.81 17.85
N ARG A 428 25.66 -37.39 16.71
CA ARG A 428 25.08 -37.00 15.41
C ARG A 428 23.56 -37.23 15.34
N ALA A 429 23.09 -38.35 15.89
CA ALA A 429 21.68 -38.70 15.84
C ALA A 429 20.85 -37.80 16.77
N LEU A 430 21.38 -37.47 17.95
CA LEU A 430 20.79 -36.47 18.85
C LEU A 430 20.75 -35.08 18.24
N PHE A 431 21.81 -34.68 17.54
CA PHE A 431 21.85 -33.39 16.85
C PHE A 431 20.73 -33.28 15.81
N LEU A 432 20.57 -34.29 14.96
CA LEU A 432 19.47 -34.33 13.99
C LEU A 432 18.10 -34.33 14.69
N LEU A 433 17.94 -35.16 15.73
CA LEU A 433 16.70 -35.25 16.51
C LEU A 433 16.30 -33.87 17.09
N ASN A 434 17.22 -33.15 17.73
CA ASN A 434 16.97 -31.82 18.28
C ASN A 434 16.51 -30.83 17.22
N ASN A 435 17.20 -30.78 16.08
CA ASN A 435 16.89 -29.83 15.03
C ASN A 435 15.54 -30.15 14.35
N HIS A 436 15.25 -31.42 14.04
CA HIS A 436 13.97 -31.81 13.45
C HIS A 436 12.79 -31.58 14.38
N VAL A 437 12.93 -31.89 15.68
CA VAL A 437 11.90 -31.61 16.69
C VAL A 437 11.66 -30.09 16.81
N TYR A 438 12.73 -29.29 16.81
CA TYR A 438 12.63 -27.84 16.86
C TYR A 438 11.90 -27.27 15.64
N VAL A 439 12.30 -27.69 14.44
CA VAL A 439 11.68 -27.29 13.16
C VAL A 439 10.18 -27.60 13.18
N LEU A 440 9.80 -28.85 13.50
CA LEU A 440 8.41 -29.27 13.54
C LEU A 440 7.59 -28.45 14.53
N LYS A 441 8.02 -28.39 15.81
CA LYS A 441 7.26 -27.68 16.87
C LYS A 441 7.13 -26.19 16.58
N LYS A 442 8.21 -25.54 16.12
CA LYS A 442 8.20 -24.08 15.90
C LYS A 442 7.41 -23.66 14.67
N LEU A 443 7.36 -24.48 13.62
CA LEU A 443 6.52 -24.22 12.45
C LEU A 443 5.05 -24.52 12.73
N GLN A 444 4.74 -25.62 13.43
CA GLN A 444 3.37 -25.94 13.84
C GLN A 444 2.75 -24.85 14.73
N ALA A 445 3.56 -24.20 15.56
CA ALA A 445 3.14 -23.08 16.39
C ALA A 445 3.20 -21.71 15.67
N SER A 446 3.14 -21.67 14.33
CA SER A 446 3.26 -20.42 13.57
C SER A 446 2.41 -20.39 12.31
N ASP A 447 2.14 -19.19 11.84
CA ASP A 447 1.39 -18.93 10.61
C ASP A 447 2.15 -19.31 9.33
N ALA A 448 3.39 -19.81 9.46
CA ALA A 448 4.19 -20.32 8.35
C ALA A 448 3.84 -21.77 7.98
N LEU A 449 3.08 -22.51 8.80
CA LEU A 449 2.72 -23.90 8.54
C LEU A 449 1.99 -24.11 7.19
N PRO A 450 1.07 -23.24 6.75
CA PRO A 450 0.43 -23.40 5.44
C PRO A 450 1.41 -23.25 4.26
N LEU A 451 2.56 -22.62 4.46
CA LEU A 451 3.54 -22.34 3.40
C LEU A 451 4.47 -23.53 3.10
N VAL A 452 4.61 -24.47 4.05
CA VAL A 452 5.50 -25.63 3.88
C VAL A 452 4.85 -26.79 3.13
N GLY A 453 3.52 -26.76 2.98
CA GLY A 453 2.72 -27.73 2.22
C GLY A 453 2.28 -28.97 3.01
N ASP A 454 1.27 -29.67 2.46
CA ASP A 454 0.45 -30.65 3.18
C ASP A 454 1.19 -31.95 3.58
N GLY A 455 2.34 -32.24 2.95
CA GLY A 455 3.19 -33.40 3.26
C GLY A 455 4.34 -33.13 4.23
N PHE A 456 4.56 -31.88 4.64
CA PHE A 456 5.73 -31.53 5.45
C PHE A 456 5.71 -32.20 6.83
N VAL A 457 4.58 -32.18 7.52
CA VAL A 457 4.46 -32.69 8.89
C VAL A 457 4.73 -34.19 8.95
N SER A 458 4.21 -34.97 8.00
CA SER A 458 4.45 -36.41 7.96
C SER A 458 5.91 -36.72 7.64
N GLN A 459 6.51 -36.00 6.69
CA GLN A 459 7.93 -36.14 6.35
C GLN A 459 8.84 -35.80 7.54
N GLU A 460 8.58 -34.69 8.23
CA GLU A 460 9.39 -34.27 9.38
C GLU A 460 9.24 -35.24 10.56
N ARG A 461 8.04 -35.79 10.80
CA ARG A 461 7.84 -36.86 11.80
C ARG A 461 8.62 -38.13 11.46
N ALA A 462 8.68 -38.52 10.19
CA ALA A 462 9.47 -39.68 9.76
C ALA A 462 10.98 -39.46 10.01
N LEU A 463 11.49 -38.24 9.78
CA LEU A 463 12.87 -37.88 10.09
C LEU A 463 13.16 -37.90 11.60
N ILE A 464 12.22 -37.40 12.42
CA ILE A 464 12.29 -37.47 13.88
C ILE A 464 12.37 -38.92 14.34
N GLU A 465 11.50 -39.80 13.83
CA GLU A 465 11.48 -41.21 14.24
C GLU A 465 12.73 -41.97 13.80
N LYS A 466 13.23 -41.69 12.59
CA LYS A 466 14.51 -42.22 12.12
C LYS A 466 15.65 -41.80 13.05
N ALA A 467 15.76 -40.50 13.36
CA ALA A 467 16.80 -39.99 14.25
C ALA A 467 16.68 -40.59 15.66
N ARG A 468 15.46 -40.71 16.19
CA ARG A 468 15.15 -41.35 17.48
C ARG A 468 15.63 -42.80 17.54
N SER A 469 15.30 -43.59 16.52
CA SER A 469 15.73 -44.99 16.39
C SER A 469 17.25 -45.12 16.30
N GLU A 470 17.91 -44.18 15.62
CA GLU A 470 19.38 -44.15 15.55
C GLU A 470 20.03 -43.82 16.90
N VAL A 471 19.46 -42.89 17.67
CA VAL A 471 19.93 -42.59 19.03
C VAL A 471 19.77 -43.80 19.94
N GLU A 472 18.60 -44.43 19.93
CA GLU A 472 18.34 -45.65 20.70
C GLU A 472 19.39 -46.72 20.36
N ARG A 473 19.51 -47.10 19.09
CA ARG A 473 20.47 -48.12 18.64
C ARG A 473 21.91 -47.79 19.01
N ALA A 474 22.32 -46.53 18.85
CA ALA A 474 23.67 -46.08 19.19
C ALA A 474 23.94 -46.10 20.70
N THR A 475 22.90 -45.99 21.52
CA THR A 475 22.99 -45.99 22.99
C THR A 475 22.91 -47.39 23.57
N THR A 476 21.99 -48.21 23.05
CA THR A 476 21.76 -49.57 23.55
C THR A 476 22.75 -50.58 22.97
N GLY A 477 23.33 -50.32 21.80
CA GLY A 477 24.10 -51.32 21.04
C GLY A 477 25.23 -51.98 21.83
N GLU A 478 26.12 -51.19 22.42
CA GLU A 478 27.26 -51.72 23.20
C GLU A 478 26.79 -52.41 24.49
N ILE A 479 25.77 -51.85 25.16
CA ILE A 479 25.22 -52.40 26.40
C ILE A 479 24.58 -53.77 26.13
N ARG A 480 23.72 -53.86 25.11
CA ARG A 480 23.04 -55.12 24.73
C ARG A 480 24.02 -56.17 24.23
N ALA A 481 25.05 -55.78 23.46
CA ALA A 481 26.11 -56.71 23.06
C ALA A 481 26.83 -57.30 24.28
N ALA A 482 27.11 -56.49 25.30
CA ALA A 482 27.70 -56.96 26.55
C ALA A 482 26.75 -57.87 27.34
N ILE A 483 25.45 -57.57 27.40
CA ILE A 483 24.43 -58.42 28.03
C ILE A 483 24.35 -59.78 27.32
N SER A 484 24.25 -59.80 25.98
CA SER A 484 24.22 -61.02 25.18
C SER A 484 25.48 -61.86 25.33
N GLY A 485 26.65 -61.22 25.36
CA GLY A 485 27.92 -61.90 25.63
C GLY A 485 27.95 -62.59 26.99
N ALA A 486 27.40 -61.94 28.03
CA ALA A 486 27.28 -62.53 29.36
C ALA A 486 26.26 -63.68 29.40
N HIS A 487 25.15 -63.55 28.67
CA HIS A 487 24.17 -64.64 28.52
C HIS A 487 24.78 -65.88 27.88
N ALA A 488 25.56 -65.73 26.80
CA ALA A 488 26.20 -66.84 26.13
C ALA A 488 27.16 -67.61 27.05
N VAL A 489 27.90 -66.89 27.90
CA VAL A 489 28.77 -67.51 28.92
C VAL A 489 27.96 -68.31 29.93
N CYS A 490 26.78 -67.83 30.34
CA CYS A 490 25.91 -68.57 31.27
C CYS A 490 25.36 -69.84 30.64
N GLU A 491 24.95 -69.80 29.36
CA GLU A 491 24.37 -70.95 28.65
C GLU A 491 25.37 -72.06 28.35
N GLN A 492 26.65 -71.71 28.19
CA GLN A 492 27.74 -72.65 27.90
C GLN A 492 28.48 -73.12 29.16
N SER A 493 28.10 -72.63 30.35
CA SER A 493 28.80 -72.96 31.58
C SER A 493 28.55 -74.39 32.02
N ALA A 494 29.64 -75.09 32.36
CA ALA A 494 29.64 -76.40 33.00
C ALA A 494 30.10 -76.31 34.48
N GLY A 495 30.03 -75.13 35.08
CA GLY A 495 30.42 -74.89 36.49
C GLY A 495 31.93 -74.84 36.75
N THR A 496 32.75 -74.65 35.71
CA THR A 496 34.22 -74.73 35.85
C THR A 496 34.85 -73.44 36.41
N THR A 497 36.13 -73.52 36.81
CA THR A 497 36.90 -72.33 37.22
C THR A 497 37.12 -71.33 36.08
N GLU A 498 37.22 -71.82 34.85
CA GLU A 498 37.36 -70.99 33.65
C GLU A 498 36.04 -70.24 33.37
N ASP A 499 34.89 -70.91 33.52
CA ASP A 499 33.57 -70.28 33.38
C ASP A 499 33.36 -69.14 34.38
N ARG A 500 33.83 -69.33 35.62
CA ARG A 500 33.81 -68.28 36.66
C ARG A 500 34.60 -67.05 36.24
N GLN A 501 35.77 -67.23 35.65
CA GLN A 501 36.60 -66.12 35.16
C GLN A 501 35.97 -65.46 33.93
N ALA A 502 35.40 -66.24 33.01
CA ALA A 502 34.69 -65.75 31.84
C ALA A 502 33.47 -64.91 32.22
N LEU A 503 32.65 -65.37 33.17
CA LEU A 503 31.46 -64.65 33.62
C LEU A 503 31.83 -63.35 34.36
N LYS A 504 32.85 -63.40 35.22
CA LYS A 504 33.41 -62.19 35.86
C LYS A 504 33.80 -61.16 34.80
N LYS A 505 34.55 -61.57 33.77
CA LYS A 505 34.99 -60.68 32.70
C LYS A 505 33.79 -60.11 31.93
N ALA A 506 32.78 -60.93 31.63
CA ALA A 506 31.57 -60.48 30.94
C ALA A 506 30.76 -59.43 31.75
N LEU A 507 30.60 -59.63 33.06
CA LEU A 507 29.94 -58.66 33.95
C LEU A 507 30.73 -57.34 34.06
N GLN A 508 32.06 -57.40 34.07
CA GLN A 508 32.92 -56.22 34.01
C GLN A 508 32.79 -55.50 32.66
N THR A 509 32.71 -56.23 31.55
CA THR A 509 32.45 -55.66 30.21
C THR A 509 31.11 -54.94 30.16
N PHE A 510 30.04 -55.52 30.72
CA PHE A 510 28.74 -54.85 30.84
C PHE A 510 28.85 -53.55 31.64
N THR A 511 29.49 -53.61 32.81
CA THR A 511 29.67 -52.44 33.68
C THR A 511 30.42 -51.33 32.97
N ALA A 512 31.51 -51.68 32.26
CA ALA A 512 32.29 -50.74 31.48
C ALA A 512 31.49 -50.14 30.31
N ALA A 513 30.68 -50.93 29.61
CA ALA A 513 29.81 -50.46 28.54
C ALA A 513 28.75 -49.48 29.05
N LEU A 514 28.05 -49.83 30.14
CA LEU A 514 27.03 -48.97 30.76
C LEU A 514 27.62 -47.64 31.24
N GLU A 515 28.72 -47.69 31.98
CA GLU A 515 29.38 -46.49 32.49
C GLU A 515 30.00 -45.65 31.37
N GLY A 516 30.55 -46.29 30.34
CA GLY A 516 31.10 -45.60 29.17
C GLY A 516 30.01 -44.82 28.44
N VAL A 517 28.89 -45.46 28.13
CA VAL A 517 27.72 -44.82 27.51
C VAL A 517 27.18 -43.71 28.41
N TYR A 518 26.97 -43.96 29.69
CA TYR A 518 26.46 -42.96 30.63
C TYR A 518 27.39 -41.73 30.73
N ASN A 519 28.68 -41.95 30.91
CA ASN A 519 29.64 -40.85 31.08
C ASN A 519 29.81 -40.01 29.80
N ALA A 520 29.70 -40.63 28.63
CA ALA A 520 29.70 -39.92 27.36
C ALA A 520 28.40 -39.13 27.15
N GLN A 521 27.25 -39.80 27.30
CA GLN A 521 25.97 -39.26 26.86
C GLN A 521 25.24 -38.41 27.90
N LYS A 522 25.62 -38.45 29.19
CA LYS A 522 25.06 -37.54 30.21
C LYS A 522 25.31 -36.06 29.94
N ARG A 523 26.35 -35.75 29.15
CA ARG A 523 26.73 -34.38 28.74
C ARG A 523 26.02 -33.90 27.48
N TYR A 524 25.34 -34.79 26.78
CA TYR A 524 24.61 -34.41 25.56
C TYR A 524 23.29 -33.75 25.94
N VAL A 525 22.84 -32.83 25.11
CA VAL A 525 21.58 -32.10 25.34
C VAL A 525 20.52 -32.66 24.42
N LEU A 526 19.39 -33.10 24.96
CA LEU A 526 18.15 -33.29 24.20
C LEU A 526 17.18 -32.21 24.66
N SER A 527 16.97 -31.19 23.81
CA SER A 527 16.38 -29.90 24.22
C SER A 527 14.91 -30.05 24.65
N ASP A 528 14.17 -30.93 23.98
CA ASP A 528 12.75 -31.14 24.22
C ASP A 528 12.51 -32.10 25.39
N SER A 529 11.79 -31.66 26.43
CA SER A 529 11.56 -32.46 27.65
C SER A 529 10.76 -33.73 27.38
N ASP A 530 9.73 -33.65 26.54
CA ASP A 530 8.79 -34.76 26.33
C ASP A 530 9.47 -35.85 25.51
N VAL A 531 10.14 -35.46 24.43
CA VAL A 531 10.94 -36.39 23.61
C VAL A 531 12.05 -37.03 24.46
N ARG A 532 12.67 -36.27 25.36
CA ARG A 532 13.70 -36.78 26.26
C ARG A 532 13.20 -37.81 27.25
N VAL A 533 12.06 -37.56 27.89
CA VAL A 533 11.43 -38.53 28.80
C VAL A 533 11.04 -39.80 28.05
N GLN A 534 10.37 -39.68 26.90
CA GLN A 534 9.93 -40.82 26.11
C GLN A 534 11.11 -41.68 25.61
N LEU A 535 12.19 -41.05 25.13
CA LEU A 535 13.37 -41.77 24.67
C LEU A 535 14.08 -42.51 25.81
N ARG A 536 14.22 -41.88 26.99
CA ARG A 536 14.79 -42.53 28.18
C ARG A 536 13.97 -43.73 28.62
N GLN A 537 12.64 -43.60 28.64
CA GLN A 537 11.73 -44.71 28.96
C GLN A 537 11.89 -45.85 27.96
N GLN A 538 11.94 -45.54 26.65
CA GLN A 538 12.13 -46.55 25.61
C GLN A 538 13.46 -47.29 25.77
N ILE A 539 14.56 -46.58 26.02
CA ILE A 539 15.87 -47.20 26.28
C ILE A 539 15.81 -48.09 27.53
N ALA A 540 15.16 -47.64 28.61
CA ALA A 540 14.98 -48.43 29.83
C ALA A 540 14.18 -49.72 29.55
N THR A 541 13.10 -49.64 28.76
CA THR A 541 12.28 -50.81 28.40
C THR A 541 13.04 -51.86 27.58
N LEU A 542 14.12 -51.48 26.91
CA LEU A 542 14.97 -52.40 26.16
C LEU A 542 16.09 -53.00 27.02
N ILE A 543 16.72 -52.20 27.87
CA ILE A 543 17.91 -52.62 28.63
C ILE A 543 17.54 -53.32 29.94
N VAL A 544 16.59 -52.79 30.71
CA VAL A 544 16.29 -53.26 32.07
C VAL A 544 15.76 -54.70 32.08
N PRO A 545 14.83 -55.11 31.19
CA PRO A 545 14.35 -56.49 31.15
C PRO A 545 15.44 -57.48 30.72
N GLU A 546 16.25 -57.13 29.71
CA GLU A 546 17.36 -57.98 29.26
C GLU A 546 18.42 -58.16 30.37
N TYR A 547 18.76 -57.08 31.07
CA TYR A 547 19.68 -57.14 32.20
C TYR A 547 19.11 -57.94 33.38
N THR A 548 17.81 -57.78 33.67
CA THR A 548 17.13 -58.54 34.73
C THR A 548 17.13 -60.04 34.43
N SER A 549 16.86 -60.42 33.17
CA SER A 549 16.94 -61.81 32.70
C SER A 549 18.36 -62.37 32.86
N LEU A 550 19.39 -61.60 32.52
CA LEU A 550 20.78 -61.98 32.75
C LEU A 550 21.05 -62.27 34.23
N LEU A 551 20.62 -61.39 35.14
CA LEU A 551 20.83 -61.59 36.57
C LEU A 551 20.12 -62.83 37.11
N VAL A 552 18.94 -63.18 36.61
CA VAL A 552 18.24 -64.42 36.96
C VAL A 552 19.05 -65.63 36.52
N LYS A 553 19.49 -65.68 35.25
CA LYS A 553 20.32 -66.79 34.76
C LYS A 553 21.64 -66.94 35.52
N VAL A 554 22.29 -65.82 35.86
CA VAL A 554 23.50 -65.83 36.71
C VAL A 554 23.20 -66.40 38.11
N GLY A 555 22.00 -66.18 38.64
CA GLY A 555 21.55 -66.78 39.90
C GLY A 555 21.23 -68.28 39.81
N GLU A 556 20.82 -68.77 38.63
CA GLU A 556 20.52 -70.18 38.37
C GLU A 556 21.78 -71.03 38.13
N THR A 557 22.86 -70.43 37.64
CA THR A 557 24.14 -71.14 37.50
C THR A 557 24.67 -71.60 38.86
N GLU A 558 25.23 -72.82 38.95
CA GLU A 558 25.85 -73.38 40.18
C GLU A 558 27.15 -72.64 40.61
N LEU A 559 27.34 -71.41 40.16
CA LEU A 559 28.54 -70.62 40.40
C LEU A 559 28.53 -70.06 41.84
N PRO A 560 29.68 -69.99 42.54
CA PRO A 560 29.73 -69.61 43.95
C PRO A 560 29.32 -68.15 44.20
N LYS A 561 28.92 -67.87 45.45
CA LYS A 561 28.62 -66.53 46.02
C LYS A 561 29.68 -65.45 45.71
N ASP A 562 30.89 -65.84 45.33
CA ASP A 562 31.97 -64.97 44.88
C ASP A 562 31.71 -64.21 43.58
N VAL A 563 30.80 -64.64 42.70
CA VAL A 563 30.50 -63.92 41.45
C VAL A 563 29.55 -62.74 41.70
N VAL A 564 28.68 -62.84 42.70
CA VAL A 564 27.70 -61.82 43.09
C VAL A 564 28.37 -60.49 43.43
N LYS A 565 29.60 -60.51 43.99
CA LYS A 565 30.37 -59.30 44.31
C LYS A 565 30.79 -58.46 43.11
N TYR A 566 30.71 -59.01 41.89
CA TYR A 566 31.02 -58.31 40.65
C TYR A 566 29.79 -57.66 39.99
N ILE A 567 28.58 -57.90 40.52
CA ILE A 567 27.37 -57.21 40.10
C ILE A 567 27.38 -55.82 40.77
N LYS A 568 27.79 -54.79 40.02
CA LYS A 568 27.90 -53.42 40.53
C LYS A 568 26.57 -52.70 40.65
N TYR A 569 25.62 -52.97 39.74
CA TYR A 569 24.36 -52.25 39.63
C TYR A 569 23.17 -53.21 39.74
N ARG A 570 22.14 -52.83 40.50
CA ARG A 570 20.84 -53.51 40.44
C ARG A 570 20.03 -52.98 39.24
N PRO A 571 18.99 -53.70 38.78
CA PRO A 571 18.13 -53.22 37.69
C PRO A 571 17.63 -51.78 37.90
N ASN A 572 17.18 -51.44 39.11
CA ASN A 572 16.73 -50.09 39.45
C ASN A 572 17.85 -49.04 39.30
N ASN A 573 19.11 -49.38 39.61
CA ASN A 573 20.23 -48.45 39.44
C ASN A 573 20.57 -48.25 37.95
N VAL A 574 20.42 -49.30 37.12
CA VAL A 574 20.58 -49.18 35.67
C VAL A 574 19.52 -48.26 35.08
N GLU A 575 18.27 -48.40 35.54
CA GLU A 575 17.15 -47.54 35.14
C GLU A 575 17.41 -46.07 35.55
N GLU A 576 17.86 -45.81 36.79
CA GLU A 576 18.24 -44.47 37.25
C GLU A 576 19.35 -43.84 36.39
N LEU A 577 20.37 -44.60 36.01
CA LEU A 577 21.43 -44.12 35.13
C LEU A 577 20.90 -43.78 33.73
N ILE A 578 20.01 -44.60 33.17
CA ILE A 578 19.35 -44.34 31.88
C ILE A 578 18.51 -43.07 31.96
N HIS A 579 17.76 -42.87 33.04
CA HIS A 579 16.98 -41.65 33.24
C HIS A 579 17.86 -40.40 33.40
N GLY A 580 19.14 -40.54 33.74
CA GLY A 580 20.11 -39.45 33.77
C GLY A 580 20.71 -39.06 32.40
N LEU A 581 20.53 -39.86 31.35
CA LEU A 581 21.11 -39.60 30.02
C LEU A 581 20.55 -38.34 29.36
N TYR A 582 21.34 -37.62 28.58
CA TYR A 582 20.89 -36.44 27.82
C TYR A 582 20.43 -35.24 28.68
N SER A 583 20.89 -35.16 29.93
CA SER A 583 20.54 -34.08 30.86
C SER A 583 21.51 -32.88 30.79
N GLY A 584 22.46 -32.91 29.85
CA GLY A 584 23.68 -32.10 29.82
C GLY A 584 23.51 -30.60 29.95
#